data_AF-A0AAU3FYH8-F1
#
_entry.id   AF-A0AAU3FYH8-F1
#
_cell.length_a   1.000
_cell.length_b   1.000
_cell.length_c   1.000
_cell.angle_alpha   90.00
_cell.angle_beta   90.00
_cell.angle_gamma   90.00
#
_symmetry.space_group_name_H-M   'P 1'
#
loop_
_entity.id
_entity.type
_entity.pdbx_description
1 polymer ?
#
loop_
_entity_poly.entity_id
_entity_poly.type
_entity_poly.pdbx_seq_one_letter_code
_entity_poly.pdbx_strand_id
1 'polypeptide(L)'
;MHRLGSKLGTMAVAATLISGALLTGATASQADALGCNGNVCMYLSTPQNGTVYVQAYPQSGSFYGNFDLTGPNGLYRHGPTQWWYNGAFQPKQQWTAIPAVVGKYCVSGWDNGKRIGLPCESIK
;
A
#
# COMPACT_ATOMS: atom_id res chain seq x y z
N MET A 1 8.89 -40.91 -72.50
CA MET A 1 7.58 -41.49 -72.13
C MET A 1 6.99 -40.65 -71.00
N HIS A 2 5.72 -40.24 -71.15
CA HIS A 2 4.70 -39.92 -70.11
C HIS A 2 5.12 -39.20 -68.81
N ARG A 3 4.73 -37.94 -68.56
CA ARG A 3 3.42 -37.38 -68.09
C ARG A 3 3.17 -37.46 -66.57
N LEU A 4 2.82 -36.27 -66.04
CA LEU A 4 1.87 -35.93 -64.95
C LEU A 4 2.17 -36.31 -63.48
N GLY A 5 1.92 -35.34 -62.60
CA GLY A 5 1.64 -35.65 -61.18
C GLY A 5 1.58 -34.45 -60.24
N SER A 6 0.61 -33.55 -60.42
CA SER A 6 0.30 -32.42 -59.53
C SER A 6 0.01 -32.86 -58.09
N LYS A 7 0.44 -32.07 -57.09
CA LYS A 7 -0.33 -31.88 -55.84
C LYS A 7 -0.23 -30.43 -55.36
N LEU A 8 -1.36 -29.73 -55.51
CA LEU A 8 -1.68 -28.52 -54.76
C LEU A 8 -1.69 -28.85 -53.26
N GLY A 9 -0.98 -28.06 -52.47
CA GLY A 9 -1.10 -28.02 -51.02
C GLY A 9 -1.71 -26.68 -50.62
N THR A 10 -3.01 -26.70 -50.30
CA THR A 10 -3.79 -25.58 -49.80
C THR A 10 -3.21 -25.05 -48.48
N MET A 11 -2.71 -23.82 -48.45
CA MET A 11 -2.38 -23.16 -47.18
C MET A 11 -3.66 -22.61 -46.55
N ALA A 12 -4.02 -23.15 -45.39
CA ALA A 12 -5.09 -22.63 -44.56
C ALA A 12 -4.64 -21.29 -43.96
N VAL A 13 -5.35 -20.21 -44.30
CA VAL A 13 -5.17 -18.90 -43.67
C VAL A 13 -5.79 -18.97 -42.28
N ALA A 14 -4.94 -19.04 -41.25
CA ALA A 14 -5.38 -18.92 -39.86
C ALA A 14 -5.90 -17.50 -39.63
N ALA A 15 -7.21 -17.37 -39.42
CA ALA A 15 -7.82 -16.11 -39.03
C ALA A 15 -7.33 -15.73 -37.62
N THR A 16 -6.49 -14.71 -37.55
CA THR A 16 -6.02 -14.15 -36.28
C THR A 16 -7.19 -13.44 -35.61
N LEU A 17 -7.65 -13.95 -34.48
CA LEU A 17 -8.63 -13.27 -33.63
C LEU A 17 -7.96 -12.02 -33.04
N ILE A 18 -8.33 -10.84 -33.54
CA ILE A 18 -8.01 -9.57 -32.88
C ILE A 18 -8.95 -9.44 -31.69
N SER A 19 -8.57 -10.01 -30.55
CA SER A 19 -9.17 -9.65 -29.27
C SER A 19 -8.72 -8.25 -28.91
N GLY A 20 -9.46 -7.24 -29.39
CA GLY A 20 -9.41 -5.90 -28.85
C GLY A 20 -9.92 -5.90 -27.42
N ALA A 21 -9.04 -6.19 -26.46
CA ALA A 21 -9.32 -5.94 -25.06
C ALA A 21 -9.28 -4.42 -24.87
N LEU A 22 -10.46 -3.83 -24.72
CA LEU A 22 -10.63 -2.52 -24.13
C LEU A 22 -10.01 -2.57 -22.73
N LEU A 23 -8.79 -2.03 -22.60
CA LEU A 23 -8.20 -1.65 -21.31
C LEU A 23 -8.98 -0.43 -20.81
N THR A 24 -10.21 -0.65 -20.35
CA THR A 24 -10.83 0.29 -19.42
C THR A 24 -9.97 0.23 -18.16
N GLY A 25 -9.22 1.30 -17.92
CA GLY A 25 -8.37 1.45 -16.75
C GLY A 25 -9.19 1.23 -15.49
N ALA A 26 -9.13 0.02 -14.95
CA ALA A 26 -9.52 -0.25 -13.59
C ALA A 26 -8.50 0.49 -12.72
N THR A 27 -8.84 1.69 -12.26
CA THR A 27 -8.23 2.20 -11.04
C THR A 27 -8.58 1.17 -9.98
N ALA A 28 -7.66 0.27 -9.65
CA ALA A 28 -7.78 -0.54 -8.46
C ALA A 28 -7.84 0.47 -7.30
N SER A 29 -9.04 0.78 -6.86
CA SER A 29 -9.27 1.58 -5.66
C SER A 29 -8.63 0.80 -4.53
N GLN A 30 -7.50 1.29 -4.05
CA GLN A 30 -6.87 0.75 -2.88
C GLN A 30 -7.86 0.85 -1.72
N ALA A 31 -8.09 -0.24 -1.00
CA ALA A 31 -8.85 -0.17 0.24
C ALA A 31 -7.95 0.38 1.34
N ASP A 32 -8.57 0.99 2.35
CA ASP A 32 -7.88 1.35 3.58
C ASP A 32 -7.17 0.13 4.17
N ALA A 33 -5.97 0.35 4.70
CA ALA A 33 -5.16 -0.72 5.25
C ALA A 33 -4.92 -0.51 6.75
N LEU A 34 -5.15 -1.57 7.53
CA LEU A 34 -4.91 -1.61 8.97
C LEU A 34 -3.90 -2.72 9.26
N GLY A 35 -2.78 -2.35 9.88
CA GLY A 35 -1.71 -3.28 10.23
C GLY A 35 -1.20 -3.05 11.64
N CYS A 36 -0.90 -4.13 12.36
CA CYS A 36 -0.29 -4.06 13.69
C CYS A 36 0.97 -4.91 13.75
N ASN A 37 1.97 -4.42 14.48
CA ASN A 37 3.19 -5.15 14.77
C ASN A 37 3.74 -4.69 16.13
N GLY A 38 4.01 -5.65 17.02
CA GLY A 38 4.37 -5.33 18.40
C GLY A 38 3.22 -4.62 19.11
N ASN A 39 3.54 -3.54 19.82
CA ASN A 39 2.54 -2.72 20.51
C ASN A 39 2.02 -1.55 19.66
N VAL A 40 2.17 -1.58 18.34
CA VAL A 40 1.84 -0.44 17.47
C VAL A 40 0.92 -0.91 16.36
N CYS A 41 -0.19 -0.23 16.19
CA CYS A 41 -1.06 -0.35 15.02
C CYS A 41 -0.96 0.91 14.18
N MET A 42 -1.10 0.74 12.87
CA MET A 42 -1.22 1.83 11.91
C MET A 42 -2.45 1.65 11.04
N TYR A 43 -3.02 2.77 10.62
CA TYR A 43 -4.02 2.83 9.56
C TYR A 43 -3.47 3.71 8.43
N LEU A 44 -3.56 3.25 7.20
CA LEU A 44 -3.22 3.97 5.98
C LEU A 44 -4.50 4.13 5.16
N SER A 45 -4.89 5.38 4.88
CA SER A 45 -6.10 5.65 4.11
C SER A 45 -5.91 5.31 2.64
N THR A 46 -7.02 5.02 1.98
CA THR A 46 -7.14 5.04 0.53
C THR A 46 -6.65 6.40 -0.02
N PRO A 47 -5.86 6.42 -1.11
CA PRO A 47 -5.49 7.66 -1.79
C PRO A 47 -6.70 8.50 -2.22
N GLN A 48 -6.71 9.77 -1.83
CA GLN A 48 -7.71 10.76 -2.26
C GLN A 48 -7.00 12.08 -2.60
N ASN A 49 -7.30 12.64 -3.78
CA ASN A 49 -6.70 13.88 -4.29
C ASN A 49 -5.16 13.88 -4.24
N GLY A 50 -4.53 12.74 -4.55
CA GLY A 50 -3.07 12.57 -4.54
C GLY A 50 -2.44 12.49 -3.15
N THR A 51 -3.25 12.36 -2.09
CA THR A 51 -2.76 12.27 -0.71
C THR A 51 -3.40 11.11 0.05
N VAL A 52 -2.76 10.73 1.14
CA VAL A 52 -3.27 9.80 2.16
C VAL A 52 -3.13 10.47 3.53
N TYR A 53 -3.82 9.91 4.52
CA TYR A 53 -3.47 10.12 5.92
C TYR A 53 -3.03 8.81 6.55
N VAL A 54 -2.14 8.93 7.53
CA VAL A 54 -1.66 7.80 8.32
C VAL A 54 -1.98 8.06 9.78
N GLN A 55 -2.57 7.07 10.45
CA GLN A 55 -2.76 7.08 11.89
C GLN A 55 -1.87 6.03 12.56
N ALA A 56 -1.46 6.31 13.80
CA ALA A 56 -0.77 5.37 14.65
C ALA A 56 -1.28 5.43 16.09
N TYR A 57 -1.32 4.29 16.76
CA TYR A 57 -1.80 4.16 18.13
C TYR A 57 -1.27 2.87 18.79
N PRO A 58 -1.20 2.83 20.14
CA PRO A 58 -0.83 1.62 20.85
C PRO A 58 -1.86 0.50 20.63
N GLN A 59 -1.40 -0.72 20.38
CA GLN A 59 -2.28 -1.90 20.29
C GLN A 59 -2.77 -2.34 21.68
N SER A 60 -1.91 -2.22 22.70
CA SER A 60 -2.15 -2.66 24.07
C SER A 60 -1.48 -1.73 25.09
N GLY A 61 -2.10 -1.59 26.27
CA GLY A 61 -1.58 -0.73 27.33
C GLY A 61 -1.44 0.75 26.93
N SER A 62 -0.76 1.50 27.78
CA SER A 62 -0.42 2.91 27.54
C SER A 62 1.09 3.08 27.70
N PHE A 63 1.68 4.01 26.97
CA PHE A 63 3.12 4.29 27.07
C PHE A 63 3.41 5.78 26.89
N TYR A 64 4.54 6.24 27.44
CA TYR A 64 5.04 7.59 27.21
C TYR A 64 6.13 7.55 26.14
N GLY A 65 5.93 8.28 25.05
CA GLY A 65 6.83 8.16 23.91
C GLY A 65 6.29 8.83 22.65
N ASN A 66 6.82 8.47 21.50
CA ASN A 66 6.42 9.04 20.21
C ASN A 66 6.17 7.96 19.16
N PHE A 67 5.56 8.38 18.07
CA PHE A 67 5.49 7.62 16.83
C PHE A 67 6.25 8.33 15.72
N ASP A 68 6.86 7.58 14.81
CA ASP A 68 7.52 8.11 13.61
C ASP A 68 6.93 7.45 12.37
N LEU A 69 6.63 8.25 11.36
CA LEU A 69 6.24 7.77 10.03
C LEU A 69 7.45 7.79 9.10
N THR A 70 7.65 6.69 8.37
CA THR A 70 8.57 6.57 7.25
C THR A 70 7.82 6.10 6.01
N GLY A 71 8.28 6.48 4.82
CA GLY A 71 7.63 6.06 3.58
C GLY A 71 8.49 6.27 2.32
N PRO A 72 7.88 6.14 1.14
CA PRO A 72 8.57 6.29 -0.14
C PRO A 72 9.25 7.65 -0.29
N ASN A 73 10.24 7.72 -1.17
CA ASN A 73 10.98 8.95 -1.52
C ASN A 73 11.60 9.67 -0.30
N GLY A 74 12.02 8.91 0.71
CA GLY A 74 12.64 9.48 1.92
C GLY A 74 11.66 10.22 2.83
N LEU A 75 10.35 9.97 2.70
CA LEU A 75 9.36 10.52 3.62
C LEU A 75 9.73 10.14 5.06
N TYR A 76 9.86 11.15 5.91
CA TYR A 76 9.97 11.01 7.36
C TYR A 76 9.13 12.09 8.05
N ARG A 77 8.39 11.69 9.09
CA ARG A 77 7.65 12.62 9.98
C ARG A 77 7.73 12.11 11.41
N HIS A 78 8.28 12.95 12.29
CA HIS A 78 8.28 12.71 13.73
C HIS A 78 6.95 13.15 14.34
N GLY A 79 6.38 12.31 15.20
CA GLY A 79 5.24 12.65 16.05
C GLY A 79 5.69 13.22 17.41
N PRO A 80 4.79 13.84 18.17
CA PRO A 80 5.10 14.37 19.49
C PRO A 80 5.42 13.25 20.50
N THR A 81 6.29 13.57 21.47
CA THR A 81 6.51 12.73 22.66
C THR A 81 5.46 13.06 23.72
N GLN A 82 4.57 12.12 24.02
CA GLN A 82 3.51 12.28 25.01
C GLN A 82 3.01 10.92 25.53
N TRP A 83 2.05 10.96 26.45
CA TRP A 83 1.32 9.76 26.83
C TRP A 83 0.36 9.34 25.72
N TRP A 84 0.52 8.10 25.27
CA TRP A 84 -0.37 7.44 24.34
C TRP A 84 -1.16 6.39 25.09
N TYR A 85 -2.47 6.50 25.04
CA TYR A 85 -3.40 5.61 25.73
C TYR A 85 -4.06 4.67 24.73
N ASN A 86 -4.27 3.42 25.10
CA ASN A 86 -5.14 2.52 24.34
C ASN A 86 -6.60 2.67 24.77
N GLY A 87 -7.54 2.58 23.81
CA GLY A 87 -8.98 2.66 24.04
C GLY A 87 -9.73 3.39 22.92
N ALA A 88 -11.07 3.30 22.96
CA ALA A 88 -11.95 3.77 21.88
C ALA A 88 -11.93 5.30 21.65
N PHE A 89 -11.55 6.09 22.65
CA PHE A 89 -11.60 7.56 22.61
C PHE A 89 -10.23 8.23 22.84
N GLN A 90 -9.15 7.50 22.55
CA GLN A 90 -7.81 7.96 22.87
C GLN A 90 -7.15 8.73 21.71
N PRO A 91 -6.18 9.62 22.01
CA PRO A 91 -5.44 10.33 21.00
C PRO A 91 -4.70 9.33 20.10
N LYS A 92 -4.91 9.47 18.79
CA LYS A 92 -4.10 8.81 17.77
C LYS A 92 -3.10 9.81 17.24
N GLN A 93 -1.89 9.37 16.96
CA GLN A 93 -1.01 10.17 16.12
C GLN A 93 -1.57 10.16 14.72
N GLN A 94 -1.76 11.33 14.11
CA GLN A 94 -2.26 11.44 12.74
C GLN A 94 -1.35 12.36 11.93
N TRP A 95 -0.94 11.88 10.76
CA TRP A 95 -0.31 12.70 9.73
C TRP A 95 -1.23 12.78 8.53
N THR A 96 -1.60 13.99 8.14
CA THR A 96 -2.46 14.28 6.98
C THR A 96 -1.64 14.82 5.82
N ALA A 97 -2.25 14.90 4.63
CA ALA A 97 -1.62 15.43 3.42
C ALA A 97 -0.28 14.75 3.07
N ILE A 98 -0.17 13.45 3.37
CA ILE A 98 0.98 12.65 2.98
C ILE A 98 0.84 12.34 1.48
N PRO A 99 1.85 12.58 0.64
CA PRO A 99 1.78 12.25 -0.78
C PRO A 99 1.45 10.76 -0.99
N ALA A 100 0.45 10.47 -1.81
CA ALA A 100 0.05 9.10 -2.14
C ALA A 100 0.99 8.51 -3.21
N VAL A 101 2.16 8.05 -2.77
CA VAL A 101 3.17 7.43 -3.63
C VAL A 101 3.12 5.91 -3.48
N VAL A 102 3.15 5.18 -4.60
CA VAL A 102 3.27 3.71 -4.62
C VAL A 102 4.49 3.28 -3.82
N GLY A 103 4.29 2.39 -2.86
CA GLY A 103 5.34 1.92 -1.96
C GLY A 103 4.86 1.71 -0.54
N LYS A 104 5.82 1.45 0.36
CA LYS A 104 5.56 1.04 1.74
C LYS A 104 5.66 2.21 2.71
N TYR A 105 4.65 2.37 3.56
CA TYR A 105 4.57 3.32 4.65
C TYR A 105 4.65 2.54 5.96
N CYS A 106 5.57 2.92 6.84
CA CYS A 106 5.79 2.24 8.12
C CYS A 106 5.70 3.23 9.27
N VAL A 107 5.10 2.81 10.37
CA VAL A 107 5.08 3.59 11.61
C VAL A 107 5.92 2.88 12.66
N SER A 108 6.91 3.56 13.24
CA SER A 108 7.61 3.09 14.44
C SER A 108 6.97 3.70 15.69
N GLY A 109 6.76 2.91 16.74
CA GLY A 109 6.49 3.44 18.09
C GLY A 109 7.71 3.30 18.97
N TRP A 110 7.97 4.31 19.80
CA TRP A 110 9.15 4.37 20.69
C TRP A 110 8.73 4.68 22.12
N ASP A 111 9.17 3.86 23.05
CA ASP A 111 9.02 4.06 24.51
C ASP A 111 10.44 4.12 25.11
N ASN A 112 10.80 5.25 25.71
CA ASN A 112 12.12 5.48 26.31
C ASN A 112 13.29 5.10 25.37
N GLY A 113 13.20 5.46 24.09
CA GLY A 113 14.22 5.16 23.07
C GLY A 113 14.24 3.71 22.58
N LYS A 114 13.38 2.83 23.10
CA LYS A 114 13.22 1.46 22.62
C LYS A 114 12.04 1.38 21.65
N ARG A 115 12.25 0.79 20.47
CA ARG A 115 11.16 0.55 19.52
C ARG A 115 10.22 -0.55 20.05
N ILE A 116 8.93 -0.23 20.15
CA ILE A 116 7.89 -1.13 20.66
C ILE A 116 7.00 -1.72 19.56
N GLY A 117 7.15 -1.29 18.31
CA GLY A 117 6.46 -1.86 17.15
C GLY A 117 6.82 -1.17 15.84
N LEU A 118 6.60 -1.86 14.73
CA LEU A 118 6.86 -1.37 13.37
C LEU A 118 5.86 -1.95 12.33
N PRO A 119 4.57 -1.62 12.38
CA PRO A 119 3.66 -2.00 11.32
C PRO A 119 4.00 -1.25 10.03
N CYS A 120 3.69 -1.88 8.89
CA CYS A 120 3.88 -1.29 7.57
C CYS A 120 2.72 -1.67 6.66
N GLU A 121 2.16 -0.69 5.96
CA GLU A 121 1.16 -0.88 4.91
C GLU A 121 1.67 -0.32 3.58
N SER A 122 1.06 -0.71 2.46
CA SER A 122 1.58 -0.33 1.15
C SER A 122 0.51 0.20 0.22
N ILE A 123 0.87 1.25 -0.50
CA ILE A 123 0.16 1.66 -1.70
C ILE A 123 0.68 0.81 -2.88
N LYS A 124 -0.20 0.04 -3.52
CA LYS A 124 0.07 -0.78 -4.71
C LYS A 124 -0.44 -0.12 -5.97
#